data_AF-A0A7R8A0U0-F1
#
_entry.id   AF-A0A7R8A0U0-F1
#
_cell.length_a   1.000
_cell.length_b   1.000
_cell.length_c   1.000
_cell.angle_alpha   90.00
_cell.angle_beta   90.00
_cell.angle_gamma   90.00
#
_symmetry.space_group_name_H-M   'P 1'
#
loop_
_entity.id
_entity.type
_entity.pdbx_description
1 polymer ?
#
loop_
_entity_poly.entity_id
_entity_poly.type
_entity_poly.pdbx_seq_one_letter_code
_entity_poly.pdbx_strand_id
1 'polypeptide(L)'
;MADAEKVYRPHPRDLPTYDQATSEELRRITQNHSWNYSLFDCCSPGTLYLTSCCLPCLAFGKTQSRLRDPTLQSYDSINGDCLIWSSLSLGLSQWIYQTIRRGELRNKYGIEGSCCGDCCVSMCCGCCALIQEEKEAELRTRPQVTGYQMAPQMAYPQ
;
A
#
# COMPACT_ATOMS: atom_id res chain seq x y z
N MET A 1 -17.40 -4.29 15.63
CA MET A 1 -16.73 -5.40 14.92
C MET A 1 -16.09 -4.88 13.62
N ALA A 2 -15.38 -3.74 13.65
CA ALA A 2 -14.83 -3.07 12.46
C ALA A 2 -13.28 -3.16 12.36
N ASP A 3 -12.61 -3.76 13.36
CA ASP A 3 -11.14 -3.71 13.48
C ASP A 3 -10.38 -4.89 12.83
N ALA A 4 -11.06 -5.99 12.49
CA ALA A 4 -10.40 -7.15 11.86
C ALA A 4 -10.06 -6.93 10.36
N GLU A 5 -10.62 -5.88 9.76
CA GLU A 5 -10.80 -5.69 8.32
C GLU A 5 -9.63 -4.90 7.68
N LYS A 6 -9.15 -3.88 8.41
CA LYS A 6 -8.02 -3.01 8.04
C LYS A 6 -6.70 -3.46 8.64
N VAL A 7 -6.55 -4.76 8.90
CA VAL A 7 -5.27 -5.31 9.39
C VAL A 7 -4.29 -5.34 8.22
N TYR A 8 -3.27 -4.50 8.26
CA TYR A 8 -2.17 -4.51 7.29
C TYR A 8 -1.52 -5.88 7.19
N ARG A 9 -1.25 -6.34 5.96
CA ARG A 9 -0.54 -7.60 5.73
C ARG A 9 0.79 -7.39 4.97
N PRO A 10 1.94 -7.72 5.58
CA PRO A 10 3.23 -7.48 4.95
C PRO A 10 3.49 -8.35 3.72
N HIS A 11 2.87 -9.52 3.61
CA HIS A 11 2.94 -10.40 2.44
C HIS A 11 1.54 -10.85 1.99
N PRO A 12 1.33 -11.11 0.69
CA PRO A 12 0.14 -11.79 0.21
C PRO A 12 0.05 -13.17 0.86
N ARG A 13 -1.13 -13.54 1.40
CA ARG A 13 -1.42 -14.89 1.90
C ARG A 13 -2.58 -15.51 1.12
N ASP A 14 -2.67 -16.83 1.16
CA ASP A 14 -3.69 -17.63 0.49
C ASP A 14 -5.13 -17.19 0.82
N LEU A 15 -6.02 -17.48 -0.13
CA LEU A 15 -7.42 -17.05 -0.18
C LEU A 15 -8.23 -17.52 1.04
N PRO A 16 -9.00 -16.64 1.69
CA PRO A 16 -10.10 -17.05 2.56
C PRO A 16 -11.31 -17.53 1.73
N THR A 17 -12.11 -18.41 2.33
CA THR A 17 -13.41 -18.85 1.81
C THR A 17 -14.38 -17.66 1.74
N TYR A 18 -15.10 -17.51 0.63
CA TYR A 18 -15.92 -16.32 0.33
C TYR A 18 -17.30 -16.38 1.00
N ASP A 19 -17.73 -15.29 1.63
CA ASP A 19 -19.12 -15.06 2.10
C ASP A 19 -19.68 -13.76 1.47
N GLN A 20 -21.01 -13.66 1.33
CA GLN A 20 -21.70 -12.54 0.68
C GLN A 20 -21.41 -11.19 1.35
N ALA A 21 -21.28 -11.17 2.68
CA ALA A 21 -20.92 -9.98 3.44
C ALA A 21 -19.54 -9.40 3.05
N THR A 22 -18.62 -10.25 2.57
CA THR A 22 -17.30 -9.81 2.10
C THR A 22 -17.40 -9.03 0.79
N SER A 23 -18.37 -9.33 -0.09
CA SER A 23 -18.50 -8.70 -1.41
C SER A 23 -18.85 -7.21 -1.37
N GLU A 24 -19.74 -6.82 -0.44
CA GLU A 24 -20.15 -5.43 -0.26
C GLU A 24 -19.00 -4.58 0.31
N GLU A 25 -18.22 -5.16 1.23
CA GLU A 25 -17.04 -4.47 1.78
C GLU A 25 -16.00 -4.19 0.70
N LEU A 26 -15.69 -5.17 -0.14
CA LEU A 26 -14.71 -4.99 -1.21
C LEU A 26 -15.11 -3.86 -2.16
N ARG A 27 -16.43 -3.71 -2.41
CA ARG A 27 -16.98 -2.58 -3.15
C ARG A 27 -16.76 -1.26 -2.41
N ARG A 28 -17.01 -1.20 -1.10
CA ARG A 28 -16.75 0.00 -0.29
C ARG A 28 -15.27 0.40 -0.33
N ILE A 29 -14.35 -0.54 -0.13
CA ILE A 29 -12.90 -0.27 -0.19
C ILE A 29 -12.49 0.32 -1.55
N THR A 30 -12.98 -0.28 -2.64
CA THR A 30 -12.61 0.11 -4.01
C THR A 30 -13.23 1.44 -4.42
N GLN A 31 -14.50 1.66 -4.06
CA GLN A 31 -15.26 2.88 -4.41
C GLN A 31 -14.99 4.04 -3.45
N ASN A 32 -14.29 3.81 -2.33
CA ASN A 32 -13.95 4.88 -1.41
C ASN A 32 -12.99 5.87 -2.10
N HIS A 33 -13.48 7.09 -2.33
CA HIS A 33 -12.71 8.21 -2.86
C HIS A 33 -11.85 8.91 -1.80
N SER A 34 -11.83 8.41 -0.56
CA SER A 34 -10.94 8.88 0.51
C SER A 34 -9.91 7.81 0.89
N TRP A 35 -8.88 8.20 1.65
CA TRP A 35 -7.94 7.26 2.24
C TRP A 35 -8.67 6.31 3.20
N ASN A 36 -8.45 5.00 3.07
CA ASN A 36 -9.07 4.02 3.97
C ASN A 36 -8.43 4.03 5.36
N TYR A 37 -7.18 4.48 5.45
CA TYR A 37 -6.44 4.65 6.70
C TYR A 37 -6.23 6.12 7.01
N SER A 38 -6.29 6.49 8.30
CA SER A 38 -5.93 7.84 8.75
C SER A 38 -4.41 8.04 8.70
N LEU A 39 -3.95 9.27 8.48
CA LEU A 39 -2.52 9.60 8.40
C LEU A 39 -1.76 9.21 9.69
N PHE A 40 -2.38 9.43 10.85
CA PHE A 40 -1.79 9.15 12.16
C PHE A 40 -2.04 7.73 12.67
N ASP A 41 -2.73 6.89 11.90
CA ASP A 41 -2.80 5.45 12.16
C ASP A 41 -1.50 4.75 11.71
N CYS A 42 -0.35 5.33 12.02
CA CYS A 42 0.95 4.87 11.53
C CYS A 42 1.63 3.89 12.49
N CYS A 43 1.26 3.88 13.77
CA CYS A 43 1.87 3.04 14.81
C CYS A 43 1.42 1.57 14.79
N SER A 44 0.42 1.22 13.97
CA SER A 44 -0.13 -0.13 13.88
C SER A 44 -0.06 -0.64 12.44
N PRO A 45 0.59 -1.79 12.16
CA PRO A 45 1.41 -2.57 13.07
C PRO A 45 2.78 -1.92 13.32
N GLY A 46 3.31 -2.09 14.53
CA GLY A 46 4.59 -1.49 14.94
C GLY A 46 5.78 -1.92 14.08
N THR A 47 5.74 -3.10 13.46
CA THR A 47 6.79 -3.54 12.52
C THR A 47 6.85 -2.67 11.28
N LEU A 48 5.69 -2.34 10.68
CA LEU A 48 5.62 -1.43 9.54
C LEU A 48 6.09 -0.03 9.94
N TYR A 49 5.67 0.45 11.11
CA TYR A 49 6.15 1.71 11.66
C TYR A 49 7.69 1.75 11.77
N LEU A 50 8.29 0.74 12.40
CA LEU A 50 9.73 0.65 12.58
C LEU A 50 10.46 0.59 11.24
N THR A 51 9.97 -0.20 10.28
CA THR A 51 10.57 -0.25 8.93
C THR A 51 10.45 1.10 8.24
N SER A 52 9.30 1.75 8.25
CA SER A 52 9.10 3.05 7.59
C SER A 52 9.80 4.21 8.29
N CYS A 53 10.08 4.11 9.60
CA CYS A 53 10.77 5.15 10.36
C CYS A 53 12.29 4.98 10.33
N CYS A 54 12.80 3.75 10.51
CA CYS A 54 14.24 3.48 10.59
C CYS A 54 14.86 3.14 9.23
N LEU A 55 14.08 2.57 8.32
CA LEU A 55 14.51 2.14 6.98
C LEU A 55 13.53 2.61 5.90
N PRO A 56 13.25 3.93 5.82
CA PRO A 56 12.20 4.49 4.96
C PRO A 56 12.40 4.14 3.47
N CYS A 57 13.64 4.00 2.99
CA CYS A 57 13.91 3.62 1.62
C CYS A 57 13.41 2.21 1.26
N LEU A 58 13.52 1.24 2.17
CA LEU A 58 13.04 -0.13 1.97
C LEU A 58 11.51 -0.17 1.95
N ALA A 59 10.87 0.54 2.89
CA ALA A 59 9.42 0.67 2.92
C ALA A 59 8.89 1.38 1.65
N PHE A 60 9.57 2.43 1.20
CA PHE A 60 9.25 3.14 -0.03
C PHE A 60 9.40 2.22 -1.25
N GLY A 61 10.54 1.54 -1.38
CA GLY A 61 10.79 0.60 -2.46
C GLY A 61 9.75 -0.52 -2.51
N LYS A 62 9.37 -1.07 -1.35
CA LYS A 62 8.30 -2.07 -1.23
C LYS A 62 6.95 -1.54 -1.71
N THR A 63 6.59 -0.33 -1.27
CA THR A 63 5.32 0.31 -1.66
C THR A 63 5.24 0.47 -3.17
N GLN A 64 6.31 0.99 -3.79
CA GLN A 64 6.36 1.17 -5.24
C GLN A 64 6.33 -0.17 -6.00
N SER A 65 7.03 -1.19 -5.50
CA SER A 65 6.94 -2.54 -6.06
C SER A 65 5.53 -3.10 -5.99
N ARG A 66 4.82 -2.92 -4.87
CA ARG A 66 3.43 -3.38 -4.71
C ARG A 66 2.48 -2.65 -5.65
N LEU A 67 2.69 -1.34 -5.86
CA LEU A 67 1.90 -0.56 -6.81
C LEU A 67 2.10 -1.04 -8.26
N ARG A 68 3.27 -1.60 -8.60
CA ARG A 68 3.52 -2.19 -9.93
C ARG A 68 2.99 -3.60 -10.03
N ASP A 69 3.30 -4.44 -9.05
CA ASP A 69 2.90 -5.84 -8.95
C ASP A 69 2.40 -6.15 -7.52
N PRO A 70 1.08 -6.28 -7.32
CA PRO A 70 0.47 -6.66 -6.05
C PRO A 70 0.98 -7.96 -5.43
N THR A 71 1.41 -8.90 -6.28
CA THR A 71 1.82 -10.23 -5.85
C THR A 71 3.22 -10.24 -5.24
N LEU A 72 4.00 -9.18 -5.48
CA LEU A 72 5.39 -9.04 -5.04
C LEU A 72 6.27 -10.25 -5.44
N GLN A 73 5.95 -10.94 -6.54
CA GLN A 73 6.67 -12.17 -6.94
C GLN A 73 8.12 -11.89 -7.35
N SER A 74 8.37 -10.74 -7.99
CA SER A 74 9.70 -10.29 -8.44
C SER A 74 10.28 -9.18 -7.56
N TYR A 75 9.77 -9.02 -6.34
CA TYR A 75 10.19 -7.96 -5.43
C TYR A 75 11.56 -8.27 -4.80
N ASP A 76 12.50 -7.34 -4.94
CA ASP A 76 13.73 -7.28 -4.16
C ASP A 76 13.65 -6.11 -3.16
N SER A 77 14.18 -6.31 -1.95
CA SER A 77 14.19 -5.32 -0.88
C SER A 77 14.99 -4.07 -1.26
N ILE A 78 16.11 -4.24 -1.97
CA ILE A 78 16.92 -3.13 -2.49
C ILE A 78 16.66 -3.00 -3.98
N ASN A 79 15.60 -2.27 -4.32
CA ASN A 79 15.21 -2.01 -5.71
C ASN A 79 15.56 -0.59 -6.17
N GLY A 80 15.30 -0.28 -7.44
CA GLY A 80 15.59 1.02 -8.02
C GLY A 80 14.94 2.19 -7.26
N ASP A 81 13.69 2.04 -6.80
CA ASP A 81 13.01 3.07 -6.00
C ASP A 81 13.67 3.28 -4.64
N CYS A 82 14.13 2.20 -3.99
CA CYS A 82 14.91 2.28 -2.75
C CYS A 82 16.20 3.07 -2.97
N LEU A 83 16.92 2.82 -4.06
CA LEU A 83 18.18 3.52 -4.38
C LEU A 83 17.95 5.00 -4.74
N ILE A 84 16.92 5.30 -5.54
CA ILE A 84 16.54 6.68 -5.89
C ILE A 84 16.10 7.46 -4.65
N TRP A 85 15.27 6.85 -3.80
CA TRP A 85 14.84 7.50 -2.58
C TRP A 85 16.02 7.76 -1.65
N SER A 86 16.92 6.78 -1.49
CA SER A 86 18.13 6.91 -0.67
C SER A 86 19.06 8.01 -1.18
N SER A 87 19.27 8.09 -2.50
CA SER A 87 20.13 9.13 -3.10
C SER A 87 19.54 10.54 -2.92
N LEU A 88 18.23 10.70 -3.10
CA LEU A 88 17.54 11.98 -2.84
C LEU A 88 17.53 12.34 -1.34
N SER A 89 17.53 11.34 -0.46
CA SER A 89 17.61 11.57 0.98
C SER A 89 18.93 12.21 1.40
N LEU A 90 20.04 11.94 0.70
CA LEU A 90 21.33 12.60 0.95
C LEU A 90 21.26 14.11 0.68
N GLY A 91 20.40 14.53 -0.26
CA GLY A 91 20.15 15.93 -0.59
C GLY A 91 18.92 16.54 0.10
N LEU A 92 18.33 15.86 1.09
CA LEU A 92 17.10 16.28 1.79
C LEU A 92 15.90 16.55 0.86
N SER A 93 15.92 15.99 -0.36
CA SER A 93 14.90 16.21 -1.39
C SER A 93 14.02 14.99 -1.63
N GLN A 94 14.13 13.95 -0.78
CA GLN A 94 13.33 12.72 -0.88
C GLN A 94 11.81 13.00 -0.84
N TRP A 95 11.38 14.06 -0.16
CA TRP A 95 9.97 14.42 -0.02
C TRP A 95 9.34 14.79 -1.35
N ILE A 96 10.13 15.31 -2.31
CA ILE A 96 9.65 15.62 -3.66
C ILE A 96 9.25 14.33 -4.37
N TYR A 97 10.14 13.34 -4.32
CA TYR A 97 9.90 12.05 -4.94
C TYR A 97 8.72 11.32 -4.28
N GLN A 98 8.64 11.37 -2.95
CA GLN A 98 7.51 10.84 -2.21
C GLN A 98 6.20 11.54 -2.58
N THR A 99 6.19 12.87 -2.69
CA THR A 99 5.00 13.65 -3.08
C THR A 99 4.49 13.23 -4.46
N ILE A 100 5.40 13.05 -5.43
CA ILE A 100 5.05 12.61 -6.78
C ILE A 100 4.41 11.22 -6.73
N ARG A 101 5.05 10.25 -6.07
CA ARG A 101 4.52 8.88 -5.97
C ARG A 101 3.22 8.78 -5.19
N ARG A 102 3.06 9.60 -4.14
CA ARG A 102 1.82 9.72 -3.38
C ARG A 102 0.68 10.24 -4.25
N GLY A 103 0.95 11.25 -5.07
CA GLY A 103 -0.01 11.78 -6.05
C GLY A 103 -0.39 10.74 -7.11
N GLU A 104 0.58 9.99 -7.65
CA GLU A 104 0.34 8.89 -8.58
C GLU A 104 -0.54 7.79 -7.96
N LEU A 105 -0.28 7.39 -6.71
CA LEU A 105 -1.11 6.44 -5.97
C LEU A 105 -2.54 6.95 -5.82
N ARG A 106 -2.71 8.22 -5.44
CA ARG A 106 -4.02 8.87 -5.30
C ARG A 106 -4.79 8.86 -6.61
N ASN A 107 -4.14 9.24 -7.71
CA ASN A 107 -4.72 9.22 -9.04
C ASN A 107 -5.08 7.80 -9.49
N LYS A 108 -4.22 6.81 -9.23
CA LYS A 108 -4.45 5.40 -9.57
C LYS A 108 -5.70 4.84 -8.91
N TYR A 109 -5.96 5.21 -7.66
CA TYR A 109 -7.09 4.70 -6.88
C TYR A 109 -8.29 5.66 -6.81
N GLY A 110 -8.24 6.80 -7.51
CA GLY A 110 -9.31 7.79 -7.50
C GLY A 110 -9.55 8.43 -6.13
N ILE A 111 -8.50 8.58 -5.31
CA ILE A 111 -8.55 9.18 -3.98
C ILE A 111 -8.47 10.71 -4.11
N GLU A 112 -9.36 11.43 -3.43
CA GLU A 112 -9.42 12.89 -3.40
C GLU A 112 -8.23 13.52 -2.64
N GLY A 113 -7.94 14.78 -2.98
CA GLY A 113 -6.80 15.53 -2.43
C GLY A 113 -6.06 16.37 -3.48
N SER A 114 -4.99 17.03 -3.07
CA SER A 114 -4.22 17.96 -3.92
C SER A 114 -2.72 17.74 -3.81
N CYS A 115 -1.97 18.14 -4.85
CA CYS A 115 -0.51 18.10 -4.84
C CYS A 115 0.10 18.91 -3.68
N CYS A 116 -0.49 20.06 -3.35
CA CYS A 116 -0.07 20.86 -2.19
C CYS A 116 -0.26 20.09 -0.87
N GLY A 117 -1.41 19.43 -0.69
CA GLY A 117 -1.65 18.59 0.48
C GLY A 117 -0.67 17.41 0.56
N ASP A 118 -0.41 16.75 -0.56
CA ASP A 118 0.56 15.64 -0.64
C ASP A 118 1.99 16.12 -0.30
N CYS A 119 2.37 17.31 -0.74
CA CYS A 119 3.64 17.96 -0.43
C CYS A 119 3.78 18.24 1.08
N CYS A 120 2.79 18.91 1.68
CA CYS A 120 2.80 19.21 3.11
C CYS A 120 2.90 17.92 3.95
N VAL A 121 2.16 16.88 3.58
CA VAL A 121 2.17 15.60 4.30
C VAL A 121 3.50 14.88 4.15
N SER A 122 4.07 14.83 2.93
CA SER A 122 5.35 14.17 2.68
C SER A 122 6.52 14.87 3.36
N MET A 123 6.48 16.21 3.45
CA MET A 123 7.52 17.01 4.11
C MET A 123 7.41 16.98 5.64
N CYS A 124 6.19 17.10 6.20
CA CYS A 124 6.00 17.21 7.65
C CYS A 124 5.86 15.86 8.38
N CYS A 125 5.39 14.80 7.70
CA CYS A 125 5.12 13.48 8.29
C CYS A 125 5.46 12.36 7.29
N GLY A 126 6.65 12.41 6.68
CA GLY A 126 7.03 11.49 5.59
C GLY A 126 6.92 10.00 5.94
N CYS A 127 7.23 9.58 7.17
CA CYS A 127 7.06 8.18 7.59
C CYS A 127 5.57 7.79 7.69
N CYS A 128 4.73 8.68 8.22
CA CYS A 128 3.28 8.49 8.34
C CYS A 128 2.64 8.39 6.96
N ALA A 129 3.05 9.30 6.07
CA ALA A 129 2.65 9.33 4.68
C ALA A 129 2.95 7.99 3.99
N LEU A 130 4.18 7.50 4.16
CA LEU A 130 4.65 6.24 3.60
C LEU A 130 3.88 5.02 4.14
N ILE A 131 3.61 4.99 5.44
CA ILE A 131 2.84 3.91 6.08
C ILE A 131 1.41 3.88 5.54
N GLN A 132 0.78 5.05 5.41
CA GLN A 132 -0.55 5.18 4.84
C GLN A 132 -0.57 4.71 3.37
N GLU A 133 0.44 5.06 2.58
CA GLU A 133 0.58 4.63 1.18
C GLU A 133 0.72 3.10 1.06
N GLU A 134 1.59 2.48 1.84
CA GLU A 134 1.77 1.01 1.83
C GLU A 134 0.50 0.28 2.29
N LYS A 135 -0.18 0.79 3.31
CA LYS A 135 -1.46 0.24 3.78
C LYS A 135 -2.56 0.36 2.73
N GLU A 136 -2.64 1.50 2.05
CA GLU A 136 -3.65 1.73 1.01
C GLU A 136 -3.39 0.85 -0.22
N ALA A 137 -2.13 0.77 -0.65
CA ALA A 137 -1.70 -0.10 -1.73
C ALA A 137 -2.01 -1.57 -1.40
N GLU A 138 -1.64 -2.03 -0.21
CA GLU A 138 -1.93 -3.39 0.24
C GLU A 138 -3.43 -3.69 0.27
N LEU A 139 -4.23 -2.81 0.88
CA LEU A 139 -5.66 -3.02 1.03
C LEU A 139 -6.37 -3.11 -0.34
N ARG A 140 -6.07 -2.19 -1.27
CA ARG A 140 -6.75 -2.12 -2.57
C ARG A 140 -6.28 -3.17 -3.58
N THR A 141 -5.12 -3.78 -3.35
CA THR A 141 -4.58 -4.81 -4.25
C THR A 141 -4.71 -6.22 -3.71
N ARG A 142 -5.47 -6.43 -2.62
CA ARG A 142 -5.77 -7.78 -2.14
C ARG A 142 -6.49 -8.56 -3.25
N PRO A 143 -6.20 -9.85 -3.46
CA PRO A 143 -6.91 -10.68 -4.44
C PRO A 143 -8.43 -10.67 -4.27
N GLN A 144 -8.89 -10.53 -3.02
CA GLN A 144 -10.31 -10.37 -2.71
C GLN A 144 -10.89 -9.10 -3.35
N VAL A 145 -10.14 -7.99 -3.35
CA VAL A 145 -10.57 -6.68 -3.87
C VAL A 145 -10.44 -6.60 -5.38
N THR A 146 -9.35 -7.13 -5.94
CA THR A 146 -9.07 -7.08 -7.39
C THR A 146 -9.90 -8.08 -8.21
N GLY A 147 -10.80 -8.84 -7.57
CA GLY A 147 -11.78 -9.69 -8.26
C GLY A 147 -11.20 -10.95 -8.89
N TYR A 148 -10.16 -11.55 -8.29
CA TYR A 148 -9.55 -12.76 -8.83
C TYR A 148 -10.58 -13.90 -8.92
N GLN A 149 -10.91 -14.33 -10.14
CA GLN A 149 -11.71 -15.53 -10.38
C GLN A 149 -10.87 -16.76 -10.04
N MET A 150 -11.41 -17.67 -9.25
CA MET A 150 -10.76 -18.94 -8.92
C MET A 150 -10.45 -19.68 -10.23
N ALA A 151 -9.22 -20.17 -10.40
CA ALA A 151 -8.92 -21.12 -11.47
C ALA A 151 -9.81 -22.36 -11.27
N PRO A 152 -10.39 -22.94 -12.34
CA PRO A 152 -11.20 -24.15 -12.22
C PRO A 152 -10.38 -25.26 -11.56
N GLN A 153 -10.99 -25.92 -10.57
CA GLN A 153 -10.42 -27.07 -9.87
C GLN A 153 -9.79 -28.06 -10.86
N MET A 154 -8.49 -28.31 -10.71
CA MET A 154 -7.80 -29.29 -11.55
C MET A 154 -8.20 -30.68 -11.05
N ALA A 155 -9.15 -31.32 -11.73
CA ALA A 155 -9.48 -32.71 -11.48
C ALA A 155 -8.30 -33.58 -11.91
N TYR A 156 -7.67 -34.28 -10.96
CA TYR A 156 -6.66 -35.28 -11.28
C TYR A 156 -7.35 -36.47 -11.96
N PRO A 157 -6.83 -36.96 -13.10
CA PRO A 157 -7.27 -38.24 -13.64
C PRO A 157 -6.94 -39.33 -12.62
N GLN A 158 -7.93 -40.18 -12.33
CA GLN A 158 -7.83 -41.35 -11.46
C GLN A 158 -6.91 -42.41 -12.08
#